data_AF-K2R5N2-F1
#
_entry.id   AF-K2R5N2-F1
#
_cell.length_a   1.000
_cell.length_b   1.000
_cell.length_c   1.000
_cell.angle_alpha   90.00
_cell.angle_beta   90.00
_cell.angle_gamma   90.00
#
_symmetry.space_group_name_H-M   'P 1'
#
loop_
_entity.id
_entity.type
_entity.pdbx_description
1 polymer ?
#
loop_
_entity_poly.entity_id
_entity_poly.type
_entity_poly.pdbx_seq_one_letter_code
_entity_poly.pdbx_strand_id
1 'polypeptide(L)'
;MNKSILTFRVFLILNIIILSTIPAASAWSWDTHSQIIDTVYQGLPSDVQKNLNLEVMENASIVPDKVFNDKTYHSYPKSYEKAKTWLDKGKAAYDAGNYQDASYDYGVASHYISDTFSAPHGVSKESSSDHSSYENQGSKLKPTATYKTGDLKTLMENGYNQDGVSWNEWMQTKDKKIVQNNLNDAASVTLSAISNSINVNATSSSTTSNSNILSSLYDFIMGLFSGHNN
;
A
#
# COMPACT_ATOMS: atom_id res chain seq x y z
N MET A 1 32.88 35.54 -32.36
CA MET A 1 32.01 34.36 -32.14
C MET A 1 30.77 34.52 -33.03
N ASN A 2 30.51 33.59 -33.96
CA ASN A 2 29.43 33.76 -34.94
C ASN A 2 28.07 33.84 -34.23
N LYS A 3 27.27 34.86 -34.56
CA LYS A 3 25.94 35.09 -33.96
C LYS A 3 25.07 33.83 -34.03
N SER A 4 25.21 33.01 -35.08
CA SER A 4 24.51 31.73 -35.22
C SER A 4 24.85 30.69 -34.15
N ILE A 5 26.12 30.62 -33.71
CA ILE A 5 26.57 29.69 -32.65
C ILE A 5 26.02 30.14 -31.30
N LEU A 6 25.97 31.45 -31.05
CA LEU A 6 25.38 32.00 -29.84
C LEU A 6 23.87 31.73 -29.77
N THR A 7 23.14 31.97 -30.86
CA THR A 7 21.70 31.68 -30.93
C THR A 7 21.38 30.20 -30.73
N PHE A 8 22.17 29.29 -31.33
CA PHE A 8 21.98 27.85 -31.15
C PHE A 8 22.21 27.41 -29.69
N ARG A 9 23.25 27.94 -29.03
CA ARG A 9 23.54 27.64 -27.61
C ARG A 9 22.45 28.13 -26.68
N VAL A 10 21.93 29.34 -26.90
CA VAL A 10 20.82 29.88 -26.10
C VAL A 10 19.57 29.03 -26.29
N PHE A 11 19.25 28.64 -27.52
CA PHE A 11 18.11 27.76 -27.80
C PHE A 11 18.26 26.39 -27.13
N LEU A 12 19.45 25.78 -27.17
CA LEU A 12 19.72 24.50 -26.52
C LEU A 12 19.56 24.57 -24.99
N ILE A 13 20.10 25.62 -24.36
CA ILE A 13 19.98 25.83 -22.90
C ILE A 13 18.51 26.05 -22.51
N LEU A 14 17.76 26.84 -23.29
CA LEU A 14 16.33 27.06 -23.02
C LEU A 14 15.54 25.74 -23.11
N ASN A 15 15.82 24.89 -24.09
CA ASN A 15 15.16 23.59 -24.23
C ASN A 15 15.50 22.67 -23.05
N ILE A 16 16.76 22.62 -22.60
CA ILE A 16 17.17 21.83 -21.43
C ILE A 16 16.44 22.30 -20.17
N ILE A 17 16.28 23.61 -19.98
CA ILE A 17 15.53 24.18 -18.85
C ILE A 17 14.06 23.78 -18.93
N ILE A 18 13.42 23.91 -20.10
CA ILE A 18 12.00 23.56 -20.29
C ILE A 18 11.77 22.05 -20.07
N LEU A 19 12.67 21.19 -20.54
CA LEU A 19 12.62 19.74 -20.32
C LEU A 19 12.81 19.37 -18.84
N SER A 20 13.59 20.13 -18.08
CA SER A 20 13.79 19.90 -16.64
C SER A 20 12.62 20.34 -15.75
N THR A 21 11.69 21.14 -16.29
CA THR A 21 10.49 21.58 -15.59
C THR A 21 9.24 20.78 -15.92
N ILE A 22 9.33 19.76 -16.78
CA ILE A 22 8.22 18.83 -16.95
C ILE A 22 8.09 18.08 -15.62
N PRO A 23 6.97 18.24 -14.87
CA PRO A 23 6.76 17.42 -13.68
C PRO A 23 6.84 15.97 -14.14
N ALA A 24 7.78 15.21 -13.56
CA ALA A 24 7.70 13.77 -13.68
C ALA A 24 6.28 13.38 -13.24
N ALA A 25 5.55 12.63 -14.05
CA ALA A 25 4.32 11.99 -13.60
C ALA A 25 4.74 11.14 -12.40
N SER A 26 4.44 11.63 -11.20
CA SER A 26 5.13 11.23 -9.97
C SER A 26 4.16 10.48 -9.09
N ALA A 27 3.66 9.34 -9.56
CA ALA A 27 2.81 8.41 -8.82
C ALA A 27 1.83 9.10 -7.83
N TRP A 28 1.30 8.42 -6.83
CA TRP A 28 0.82 9.24 -5.71
C TRP A 28 1.95 10.20 -5.29
N SER A 29 1.65 11.50 -5.13
CA SER A 29 2.72 12.44 -4.76
C SER A 29 3.37 11.96 -3.46
N TRP A 30 4.62 12.35 -3.22
CA TRP A 30 5.31 12.02 -1.96
C TRP A 30 4.45 12.32 -0.73
N ASP A 31 3.75 13.44 -0.75
CA ASP A 31 2.80 13.83 0.31
C ASP A 31 1.65 12.84 0.46
N THR A 32 1.15 12.30 -0.64
CA THR A 32 0.04 11.35 -0.62
C THR A 32 0.46 10.00 -0.04
N HIS A 33 1.63 9.46 -0.44
CA HIS A 33 2.15 8.23 0.18
C HIS A 33 2.37 8.40 1.69
N SER A 34 2.90 9.56 2.11
CA SER A 34 3.07 9.90 3.52
C SER A 34 1.73 9.97 4.28
N GLN A 35 0.71 10.62 3.71
CA GLN A 35 -0.63 10.69 4.32
C GLN A 35 -1.32 9.33 4.43
N ILE A 36 -1.12 8.45 3.44
CA ILE A 36 -1.63 7.08 3.48
C ILE A 36 -0.99 6.34 4.66
N ILE A 37 0.33 6.44 4.83
CA ILE A 37 1.01 5.68 5.88
C ILE A 37 0.76 6.25 7.28
N ASP A 38 0.58 7.56 7.44
CA ASP A 38 0.06 8.14 8.70
C ASP A 38 -1.30 7.54 9.03
N THR A 39 -2.25 7.56 8.08
CA THR A 39 -3.59 7.00 8.29
C THR A 39 -3.55 5.51 8.65
N VAL A 40 -2.66 4.75 7.98
CA VAL A 40 -2.44 3.34 8.28
C VAL A 40 -1.88 3.17 9.68
N TYR A 41 -0.84 3.91 10.07
CA TYR A 41 -0.23 3.83 11.38
C TYR A 41 -1.25 4.12 12.49
N GLN A 42 -2.04 5.18 12.35
CA GLN A 42 -3.10 5.51 13.31
C GLN A 42 -4.18 4.41 13.40
N GLY A 43 -4.38 3.64 12.32
CA GLY A 43 -5.32 2.52 12.28
C GLY A 43 -4.79 1.22 12.88
N LEU A 44 -3.48 1.10 13.15
CA LEU A 44 -2.88 -0.11 13.75
C LEU A 44 -3.24 -0.23 15.24
N PRO A 45 -3.21 -1.44 15.82
CA PRO A 45 -3.33 -1.63 17.27
C PRO A 45 -2.28 -0.84 18.07
N SER A 46 -2.64 -0.37 19.27
CA SER A 46 -1.78 0.54 20.05
C SER A 46 -0.43 -0.05 20.47
N ASP A 47 -0.36 -1.37 20.66
CA ASP A 47 0.87 -2.11 20.92
C ASP A 47 1.76 -2.21 19.67
N VAL A 48 1.15 -2.35 18.49
CA VAL A 48 1.86 -2.28 17.22
C VAL A 48 2.41 -0.87 16.97
N GLN A 49 1.60 0.16 17.19
CA GLN A 49 2.04 1.56 17.07
C GLN A 49 3.23 1.86 17.98
N LYS A 50 3.23 1.39 19.23
CA LYS A 50 4.36 1.61 20.16
C LYS A 50 5.68 1.01 19.69
N ASN A 51 5.62 -0.07 18.91
CA ASN A 51 6.79 -0.73 18.39
C ASN A 51 7.29 -0.03 17.11
N LEU A 52 6.38 0.36 16.22
CA LEU A 52 6.73 1.00 14.95
C LEU A 52 7.03 2.50 15.11
N ASN A 53 7.75 3.07 14.15
CA ASN A 53 8.07 4.49 14.10
C ASN A 53 7.42 5.13 12.86
N LEU A 54 6.45 6.01 13.10
CA LEU A 54 5.70 6.70 12.05
C LEU A 54 6.62 7.49 11.09
N GLU A 55 7.56 8.28 11.61
CA GLU A 55 8.46 9.09 10.78
C GLU A 55 9.30 8.21 9.84
N VAL A 56 9.71 7.02 10.30
CA VAL A 56 10.45 6.07 9.47
C VAL A 56 9.54 5.49 8.38
N MET A 57 8.30 5.14 8.71
CA MET A 57 7.32 4.64 7.76
C MET A 57 6.98 5.69 6.68
N GLU A 58 6.76 6.95 7.08
CA GLU A 58 6.54 8.11 6.20
C GLU A 58 7.70 8.30 5.23
N ASN A 59 8.93 8.38 5.74
CA ASN A 59 10.11 8.54 4.90
C ASN A 59 10.33 7.35 3.96
N ALA A 60 10.07 6.13 4.42
CA ALA A 60 10.23 4.92 3.63
C ALA A 60 9.16 4.78 2.53
N SER A 61 7.95 5.32 2.75
CA SER A 61 6.85 5.27 1.77
C SER A 61 7.12 6.03 0.45
N ILE A 62 8.13 6.89 0.42
CA ILE A 62 8.52 7.65 -0.78
C ILE A 62 9.84 7.17 -1.39
N VAL A 63 10.51 6.22 -0.75
CA VAL A 63 11.82 5.70 -1.17
C VAL A 63 11.77 5.04 -2.55
N PRO A 64 10.75 4.24 -2.92
CA PRO A 64 10.71 3.62 -4.25
C PRO A 64 10.82 4.63 -5.39
N ASP A 65 10.10 5.74 -5.29
CA ASP A 65 10.19 6.82 -6.26
C ASP A 65 11.49 7.63 -6.16
N LYS A 66 11.85 8.05 -4.94
CA LYS A 66 12.89 9.08 -4.73
C LYS A 66 14.30 8.52 -4.74
N VAL A 67 14.49 7.29 -4.26
CA VAL A 67 15.80 6.69 -4.03
C VAL A 67 16.02 5.49 -4.93
N PHE A 68 15.06 4.55 -4.99
CA PHE A 68 15.17 3.41 -5.90
C PHE A 68 14.98 3.84 -7.35
N ASN A 69 14.28 4.97 -7.57
CA ASN A 69 13.87 5.45 -8.87
C ASN A 69 13.16 4.33 -9.67
N ASP A 70 12.32 3.58 -8.97
CA ASP A 70 11.52 2.52 -9.54
C ASP A 70 10.49 3.14 -10.49
N LYS A 71 10.38 2.55 -11.68
CA LYS A 71 9.38 2.91 -12.70
C LYS A 71 8.71 1.67 -13.27
N THR A 72 9.01 0.50 -12.70
CA THR A 72 8.62 -0.81 -13.24
C THR A 72 7.56 -1.49 -12.39
N TYR A 73 7.59 -1.27 -11.07
CA TYR A 73 6.76 -2.03 -10.12
C TYR A 73 5.65 -1.19 -9.46
N HIS A 74 5.24 -0.08 -10.07
CA HIS A 74 4.17 0.78 -9.53
C HIS A 74 2.77 0.23 -9.86
N SER A 75 2.64 -0.62 -10.89
CA SER A 75 1.36 -1.22 -11.30
C SER A 75 1.27 -2.70 -10.94
N TYR A 76 0.06 -3.15 -10.58
CA TYR A 76 -0.26 -4.58 -10.49
C TYR A 76 -0.11 -5.25 -11.87
N PRO A 77 0.36 -6.52 -11.95
CA PRO A 77 0.68 -7.45 -10.86
C PRO A 77 2.08 -7.30 -10.26
N LYS A 78 2.94 -6.47 -10.84
CA LYS A 78 4.34 -6.35 -10.41
C LYS A 78 4.47 -5.70 -9.03
N SER A 79 3.64 -4.70 -8.75
CA SER A 79 3.55 -4.03 -7.46
C SER A 79 3.26 -5.02 -6.32
N TYR A 80 2.41 -6.01 -6.55
CA TYR A 80 2.10 -7.06 -5.57
C TYR A 80 3.35 -7.86 -5.17
N GLU A 81 4.18 -8.28 -6.12
CA GLU A 81 5.39 -9.06 -5.81
C GLU A 81 6.39 -8.25 -4.96
N LYS A 82 6.50 -6.94 -5.20
CA LYS A 82 7.30 -6.02 -4.38
C LYS A 82 6.68 -5.81 -3.01
N ALA A 83 5.38 -5.51 -2.95
CA ALA A 83 4.65 -5.34 -1.71
C ALA A 83 4.82 -6.57 -0.80
N LYS A 84 4.63 -7.77 -1.35
CA LYS A 84 4.83 -9.03 -0.62
C LYS A 84 6.26 -9.16 -0.09
N THR A 85 7.26 -8.90 -0.94
CA THR A 85 8.68 -8.97 -0.53
C THR A 85 8.98 -8.06 0.66
N TRP A 86 8.47 -6.83 0.63
CA TRP A 86 8.69 -5.87 1.72
C TRP A 86 7.87 -6.18 2.97
N LEU A 87 6.64 -6.71 2.83
CA LEU A 87 5.85 -7.21 3.96
C LEU A 87 6.56 -8.38 4.67
N ASP A 88 7.12 -9.32 3.90
CA ASP A 88 7.85 -10.48 4.46
C ASP A 88 9.10 -10.02 5.24
N LYS A 89 9.83 -9.01 4.73
CA LYS A 89 10.96 -8.40 5.44
C LYS A 89 10.51 -7.66 6.70
N GLY A 90 9.46 -6.85 6.59
CA GLY A 90 8.89 -6.12 7.71
C GLY A 90 8.41 -7.05 8.82
N LYS A 91 7.82 -8.19 8.46
CA LYS A 91 7.46 -9.23 9.41
C LYS A 91 8.69 -9.80 10.12
N ALA A 92 9.69 -10.22 9.36
CA ALA A 92 10.90 -10.82 9.92
C ALA A 92 11.61 -9.85 10.87
N ALA A 93 11.70 -8.56 10.52
CA ALA A 93 12.26 -7.53 11.37
C ALA A 93 11.40 -7.29 12.63
N TYR A 94 10.08 -7.26 12.49
CA TYR A 94 9.16 -7.07 13.60
C TYR A 94 9.23 -8.21 14.61
N ASP A 95 9.19 -9.45 14.14
CA ASP A 95 9.29 -10.66 14.97
C ASP A 95 10.64 -10.76 15.70
N ALA A 96 11.70 -10.17 15.12
CA ALA A 96 13.03 -10.08 15.75
C ALA A 96 13.19 -8.90 16.72
N GLY A 97 12.18 -8.04 16.88
CA GLY A 97 12.25 -6.82 17.69
C GLY A 97 13.04 -5.67 17.03
N ASN A 98 13.42 -5.82 15.75
CA ASN A 98 14.13 -4.80 14.98
C ASN A 98 13.13 -3.80 14.39
N TYR A 99 12.44 -3.06 15.25
CA TYR A 99 11.29 -2.27 14.80
C TYR A 99 11.62 -1.10 13.89
N GLN A 100 12.85 -0.59 13.93
CA GLN A 100 13.31 0.43 12.98
C GLN A 100 13.29 -0.11 11.54
N ASP A 101 13.85 -1.32 11.33
CA ASP A 101 13.86 -1.99 10.04
C ASP A 101 12.44 -2.39 9.63
N ALA A 102 11.63 -2.89 10.58
CA ALA A 102 10.22 -3.21 10.33
C ALA A 102 9.43 -1.98 9.85
N SER A 103 9.64 -0.83 10.49
CA SER A 103 9.02 0.44 10.11
C SER A 103 9.42 0.86 8.70
N TYR A 104 10.71 0.73 8.37
CA TYR A 104 11.19 1.02 7.02
C TYR A 104 10.54 0.09 6.00
N ASP A 105 10.58 -1.22 6.22
CA ASP A 105 10.05 -2.22 5.31
C ASP A 105 8.53 -2.07 5.10
N TYR A 106 7.77 -1.80 6.16
CA TYR A 106 6.33 -1.55 6.06
C TYR A 106 5.99 -0.23 5.35
N GLY A 107 6.80 0.82 5.53
CA GLY A 107 6.69 2.04 4.75
C GLY A 107 6.89 1.79 3.25
N VAL A 108 7.94 1.04 2.89
CA VAL A 108 8.19 0.67 1.48
C VAL A 108 7.07 -0.24 0.93
N ALA A 109 6.56 -1.19 1.71
CA ALA A 109 5.43 -2.01 1.29
C ALA A 109 4.19 -1.16 0.99
N SER A 110 3.88 -0.18 1.84
CA SER A 110 2.75 0.74 1.67
C SER A 110 2.78 1.43 0.31
N HIS A 111 3.95 1.87 -0.16
CA HIS A 111 4.11 2.49 -1.47
C HIS A 111 3.54 1.61 -2.59
N TYR A 112 4.10 0.40 -2.73
CA TYR A 112 3.74 -0.55 -3.78
C TYR A 112 2.27 -1.01 -3.70
N ILE A 113 1.72 -1.13 -2.48
CA ILE A 113 0.29 -1.44 -2.32
C ILE A 113 -0.54 -0.26 -2.82
N SER A 114 -0.25 0.95 -2.34
CA SER A 114 -1.06 2.14 -2.59
C SER A 114 -1.12 2.56 -4.06
N ASP A 115 -0.04 2.39 -4.83
CA ASP A 115 -0.04 2.71 -6.26
C ASP A 115 -1.00 1.85 -7.08
N THR A 116 -1.29 0.63 -6.61
CA THR A 116 -2.28 -0.25 -7.26
C THR A 116 -3.71 0.29 -7.18
N PHE A 117 -3.95 1.31 -6.37
CA PHE A 117 -5.24 1.99 -6.23
C PHE A 117 -5.18 3.42 -6.77
N SER A 118 -4.07 3.80 -7.41
CA SER A 118 -4.00 5.03 -8.19
C SER A 118 -4.51 4.74 -9.59
N ALA A 119 -5.75 5.14 -9.89
CA ALA A 119 -6.38 4.89 -11.19
C ALA A 119 -5.48 5.04 -12.45
N PRO A 120 -4.64 6.10 -12.58
CA PRO A 120 -3.76 6.20 -13.75
C PRO A 120 -2.74 5.06 -13.89
N HIS A 121 -2.35 4.39 -12.80
CA HIS A 121 -1.40 3.26 -12.82
C HIS A 121 -2.04 1.95 -13.30
N GLY A 122 -3.37 1.88 -13.35
CA GLY A 122 -4.12 0.74 -13.85
C GLY A 122 -4.45 0.80 -15.35
N VAL A 123 -4.14 1.92 -16.03
CA VAL A 123 -4.46 2.13 -17.45
C VAL A 123 -3.21 2.27 -18.30
N SER A 124 -3.39 2.33 -19.63
CA SER A 124 -2.30 2.54 -20.58
C SER A 124 -2.60 3.72 -21.49
N LYS A 125 -1.56 4.46 -21.88
CA LYS A 125 -1.62 5.59 -22.83
C LYS A 125 -2.38 6.81 -22.27
N GLU A 126 -2.51 6.90 -20.97
CA GLU A 126 -2.90 8.11 -20.27
C GLU A 126 -1.96 9.28 -20.61
N SER A 127 -2.51 10.49 -20.62
CA SER A 127 -1.67 11.68 -20.81
C SER A 127 -0.95 12.02 -19.51
N SER A 128 0.32 12.41 -19.58
CA SER A 128 1.06 12.82 -18.38
C SER A 128 0.40 14.00 -17.64
N SER A 129 -0.34 14.86 -18.36
CA SER A 129 -1.10 15.96 -17.77
C SER A 129 -2.31 15.48 -16.97
N ASP A 130 -3.08 14.53 -17.51
CA ASP A 130 -4.24 13.99 -16.80
C ASP A 130 -3.80 13.16 -15.59
N HIS A 131 -2.74 12.37 -15.78
CA HIS A 131 -2.08 11.60 -14.72
C HIS A 131 -1.71 12.54 -13.56
N SER A 132 -0.94 13.58 -13.85
CA SER A 132 -0.51 14.56 -12.84
C SER A 132 -1.69 15.31 -12.21
N SER A 133 -2.75 15.59 -12.99
CA SER A 133 -3.94 16.28 -12.48
C SER A 133 -4.75 15.39 -11.52
N TYR A 134 -4.81 14.08 -11.77
CA TYR A 134 -5.45 13.12 -10.88
C TYR A 134 -4.71 13.07 -9.53
N GLU A 135 -3.40 12.88 -9.59
CA GLU A 135 -2.55 12.74 -8.39
C GLU A 135 -2.50 14.03 -7.57
N ASN A 136 -2.48 15.20 -8.22
CA ASN A 136 -2.58 16.50 -7.56
C ASN A 136 -3.97 16.80 -6.96
N GLN A 137 -5.04 16.16 -7.46
CA GLN A 137 -6.32 16.22 -6.77
C GLN A 137 -6.24 15.38 -5.49
N GLY A 138 -5.60 14.22 -5.60
CA GLY A 138 -5.27 13.30 -4.52
C GLY A 138 -4.54 13.93 -3.33
N SER A 139 -3.45 14.65 -3.60
CA SER A 139 -2.60 15.28 -2.58
C SER A 139 -3.31 16.31 -1.68
N LYS A 140 -4.50 16.76 -2.09
CA LYS A 140 -5.34 17.73 -1.36
C LYS A 140 -6.44 17.06 -0.52
N LEU A 141 -6.57 15.75 -0.62
CA LEU A 141 -7.54 14.95 0.11
C LEU A 141 -6.88 14.34 1.34
N LYS A 142 -7.67 13.65 2.18
CA LYS A 142 -7.16 12.90 3.33
C LYS A 142 -7.72 11.50 3.27
N PRO A 143 -6.89 10.44 3.25
CA PRO A 143 -7.38 9.09 3.24
C PRO A 143 -8.07 8.74 4.56
N THR A 144 -8.96 7.75 4.49
CA THR A 144 -9.51 7.05 5.65
C THR A 144 -9.29 5.56 5.44
N ALA A 145 -8.91 4.86 6.50
CA ALA A 145 -8.64 3.42 6.42
C ALA A 145 -9.64 2.64 7.25
N THR A 146 -10.10 1.53 6.68
CA THR A 146 -10.88 0.50 7.38
C THR A 146 -10.29 -0.85 7.05
N TYR A 147 -10.28 -1.78 8.02
CA TYR A 147 -9.79 -3.13 7.76
C TYR A 147 -10.65 -3.82 6.70
N LYS A 148 -10.00 -4.44 5.71
CA LYS A 148 -10.57 -5.20 4.61
C LYS A 148 -10.19 -6.66 4.79
N THR A 149 -11.19 -7.54 4.83
CA THR A 149 -10.95 -8.98 4.88
C THR A 149 -10.61 -9.51 3.48
N GLY A 150 -9.63 -10.40 3.40
CA GLY A 150 -9.17 -11.01 2.15
C GLY A 150 -7.65 -11.14 2.12
N ASP A 151 -7.12 -11.93 1.19
CA ASP A 151 -5.69 -11.98 0.93
C ASP A 151 -5.26 -10.77 0.07
N LEU A 152 -4.00 -10.36 0.25
CA LEU A 152 -3.46 -9.17 -0.42
C LEU A 152 -3.56 -9.26 -1.95
N LYS A 153 -3.32 -10.44 -2.53
CA LYS A 153 -3.31 -10.61 -3.98
C LYS A 153 -4.69 -10.32 -4.55
N THR A 154 -5.72 -10.93 -3.97
CA THR A 154 -7.12 -10.72 -4.39
C THR A 154 -7.53 -9.26 -4.20
N LEU A 155 -7.17 -8.62 -3.09
CA LEU A 155 -7.51 -7.21 -2.84
C LEU A 155 -6.84 -6.27 -3.86
N MET A 156 -5.56 -6.48 -4.17
CA MET A 156 -4.83 -5.69 -5.16
C MET A 156 -5.32 -5.95 -6.59
N GLU A 157 -5.65 -7.20 -6.94
CA GLU A 157 -6.22 -7.53 -8.24
C GLU A 157 -7.58 -6.85 -8.45
N ASN A 158 -8.43 -6.83 -7.41
CA ASN A 158 -9.70 -6.10 -7.46
C ASN A 158 -9.50 -4.59 -7.59
N GLY A 159 -8.52 -4.02 -6.87
CA GLY A 159 -8.14 -2.60 -7.03
C GLY A 159 -7.74 -2.27 -8.46
N TYR A 160 -6.83 -3.05 -9.02
CA TYR A 160 -6.39 -2.90 -10.41
C TYR A 160 -7.53 -3.00 -11.43
N ASN A 161 -8.44 -3.96 -11.24
CA ASN A 161 -9.62 -4.11 -12.12
C ASN A 161 -10.57 -2.90 -12.02
N GLN A 162 -10.64 -2.25 -10.85
CA GLN A 162 -11.45 -1.06 -10.61
C GLN A 162 -10.78 0.23 -11.14
N ASP A 163 -9.46 0.29 -11.20
CA ASP A 163 -8.72 1.48 -11.67
C ASP A 163 -9.15 1.92 -13.07
N GLY A 164 -9.34 0.98 -14.00
CA GLY A 164 -9.79 1.31 -15.36
C GLY A 164 -11.19 1.95 -15.39
N VAL A 165 -12.09 1.53 -14.50
CA VAL A 165 -13.43 2.10 -14.35
C VAL A 165 -13.33 3.50 -13.74
N SER A 166 -12.62 3.62 -12.62
CA SER A 166 -12.40 4.88 -11.91
C SER A 166 -11.70 5.92 -12.79
N TRP A 167 -10.70 5.51 -13.58
CA TRP A 167 -10.00 6.38 -14.51
C TRP A 167 -10.95 6.94 -15.58
N ASN A 168 -11.74 6.08 -16.22
CA ASN A 168 -12.66 6.50 -17.28
C ASN A 168 -13.74 7.45 -16.74
N GLU A 169 -14.28 7.16 -15.55
CA GLU A 169 -15.28 8.02 -14.91
C GLU A 169 -14.67 9.36 -14.48
N TRP A 170 -13.47 9.34 -13.91
CA TRP A 170 -12.77 10.57 -13.53
C TRP A 170 -12.41 11.41 -14.75
N MET A 171 -12.00 10.80 -15.87
CA MET A 171 -11.72 11.54 -17.10
C MET A 171 -12.91 12.33 -17.62
N GLN A 172 -14.13 11.84 -17.40
CA GLN A 172 -15.37 12.52 -17.81
C GLN A 172 -15.83 13.59 -16.81
N THR A 173 -15.64 13.33 -15.51
CA THR A 173 -16.28 14.11 -14.44
C THR A 173 -15.32 15.01 -13.66
N LYS A 174 -14.05 14.62 -13.60
CA LYS A 174 -13.01 15.13 -12.69
C LYS A 174 -13.47 15.14 -11.22
N ASP A 175 -14.40 14.24 -10.87
CA ASP A 175 -15.00 14.19 -9.53
C ASP A 175 -13.98 13.71 -8.49
N LYS A 176 -13.73 14.58 -7.49
CA LYS A 176 -12.86 14.29 -6.35
C LYS A 176 -13.30 13.07 -5.53
N LYS A 177 -14.59 12.69 -5.57
CA LYS A 177 -15.09 11.51 -4.84
C LYS A 177 -14.47 10.22 -5.35
N ILE A 178 -14.20 10.13 -6.66
CA ILE A 178 -13.54 8.97 -7.26
C ILE A 178 -12.12 8.85 -6.70
N VAL A 179 -11.37 9.96 -6.70
CA VAL A 179 -10.02 10.01 -6.15
C VAL A 179 -10.00 9.71 -4.66
N GLN A 180 -10.98 10.22 -3.90
CA GLN A 180 -11.12 9.93 -2.47
C GLN A 180 -11.40 8.45 -2.18
N ASN A 181 -12.26 7.79 -2.96
CA ASN A 181 -12.56 6.38 -2.79
C ASN A 181 -11.31 5.52 -3.04
N ASN A 182 -10.60 5.82 -4.12
CA ASN A 182 -9.35 5.17 -4.47
C ASN A 182 -8.27 5.37 -3.38
N LEU A 183 -8.13 6.58 -2.82
CA LEU A 183 -7.29 6.86 -1.65
C LEU A 183 -7.67 6.03 -0.41
N ASN A 184 -8.97 5.93 -0.14
CA ASN A 184 -9.47 5.18 1.01
C ASN A 184 -9.20 3.68 0.85
N ASP A 185 -9.37 3.14 -0.35
CA ASP A 185 -9.08 1.74 -0.64
C ASP A 185 -7.57 1.46 -0.56
N ALA A 186 -6.73 2.36 -1.08
CA ALA A 186 -5.28 2.30 -0.91
C ALA A 186 -4.88 2.17 0.58
N ALA A 187 -5.37 3.09 1.41
CA ALA A 187 -5.06 3.08 2.85
C ALA A 187 -5.66 1.87 3.57
N SER A 188 -6.89 1.48 3.22
CA SER A 188 -7.60 0.33 3.82
C SER A 188 -6.90 -1.00 3.53
N VAL A 189 -6.47 -1.23 2.28
CA VAL A 189 -5.77 -2.45 1.90
C VAL A 189 -4.37 -2.49 2.51
N THR A 190 -3.65 -1.37 2.51
CA THR A 190 -2.34 -1.28 3.19
C THR A 190 -2.46 -1.56 4.70
N LEU A 191 -3.44 -0.97 5.39
CA LEU A 191 -3.71 -1.23 6.80
C LEU A 191 -3.92 -2.72 7.05
N SER A 192 -4.75 -3.34 6.21
CA SER A 192 -5.08 -4.76 6.32
C SER A 192 -3.86 -5.65 6.09
N ALA A 193 -3.03 -5.30 5.10
CA ALA A 193 -1.82 -6.03 4.75
C ALA A 193 -0.79 -6.02 5.89
N ILE A 194 -0.49 -4.83 6.44
CA ILE A 194 0.46 -4.69 7.56
C ILE A 194 -0.10 -5.36 8.81
N SER A 195 -1.38 -5.11 9.14
CA SER A 195 -2.04 -5.75 10.29
C SER A 195 -1.99 -7.27 10.19
N ASN A 196 -2.29 -7.83 9.02
CA ASN A 196 -2.25 -9.27 8.81
C ASN A 196 -0.84 -9.80 8.94
N SER A 197 0.15 -9.15 8.30
CA SER A 197 1.57 -9.54 8.37
C SER A 197 2.07 -9.72 9.81
N ILE A 198 1.71 -8.77 10.68
CA ILE A 198 2.06 -8.79 12.11
C ILE A 198 1.25 -9.85 12.87
N ASN A 199 -0.05 -9.98 12.59
CA ASN A 199 -0.98 -10.81 13.36
C ASN A 199 -1.10 -12.29 12.91
N VAL A 200 -0.38 -12.77 11.89
CA VAL A 200 -0.45 -14.20 11.46
C VAL A 200 -0.11 -15.21 12.59
N ASN A 201 0.49 -14.74 13.70
CA ASN A 201 0.74 -15.56 14.89
C ASN A 201 -0.44 -15.62 15.89
N ALA A 202 -1.45 -14.74 15.77
CA ALA A 202 -2.67 -14.81 16.58
C ALA A 202 -3.70 -15.81 16.00
N THR A 203 -3.71 -16.00 14.68
CA THR A 203 -4.60 -16.97 13.99
C THR A 203 -4.00 -18.37 13.85
N SER A 204 -2.67 -18.53 13.95
CA SER A 204 -2.05 -19.85 13.98
C SER A 204 -2.07 -20.51 15.38
N SER A 205 -2.49 -19.78 16.42
CA SER A 205 -2.64 -20.31 17.79
C SER A 205 -4.07 -20.77 18.15
N SER A 206 -5.05 -20.65 17.24
CA SER A 206 -6.44 -21.09 17.48
C SER A 206 -6.83 -22.39 16.75
N THR A 207 -5.90 -23.07 16.08
CA THR A 207 -6.18 -24.37 15.42
C THR A 207 -5.66 -25.57 16.21
N THR A 208 -5.27 -25.40 17.47
CA THR A 208 -5.05 -26.55 18.37
C THR A 208 -6.37 -26.99 18.98
N SER A 209 -7.11 -27.74 18.16
CA SER A 209 -8.01 -28.83 18.56
C SER A 209 -9.28 -28.50 19.38
N ASN A 210 -10.30 -27.96 18.71
CA ASN A 210 -11.71 -28.18 19.13
C ASN A 210 -12.06 -29.68 19.20
N SER A 211 -11.33 -30.54 18.48
CA SER A 211 -11.46 -32.00 18.57
C SER A 211 -11.05 -32.57 19.94
N ASN A 212 -10.10 -31.97 20.67
CA ASN A 212 -9.66 -32.47 21.98
C ASN A 212 -10.68 -32.11 23.08
N ILE A 213 -11.34 -30.95 22.97
CA ILE A 213 -12.38 -30.54 23.92
C ILE A 213 -13.64 -31.37 23.70
N LEU A 214 -14.05 -31.58 22.44
CA LEU A 214 -15.22 -32.42 22.14
C LEU A 214 -14.97 -33.90 22.48
N SER A 215 -13.76 -34.44 22.25
CA SER A 215 -13.46 -35.82 22.64
C SER A 215 -13.43 -35.99 24.15
N SER A 216 -12.82 -35.05 24.90
CA SER A 216 -12.80 -35.11 26.37
C SER A 216 -14.19 -34.91 26.99
N LEU A 217 -15.06 -34.08 26.39
CA LEU A 217 -16.45 -33.96 26.81
C LEU A 217 -17.24 -35.24 26.53
N TYR A 218 -17.03 -35.86 25.37
CA TYR A 218 -17.67 -37.13 25.01
C TYR A 218 -17.26 -38.25 25.96
N ASP A 219 -15.95 -38.39 26.23
CA ASP A 219 -15.44 -39.43 27.14
C ASP A 219 -15.94 -39.23 28.58
N PHE A 220 -16.04 -37.97 29.05
CA PHE A 220 -16.63 -37.65 30.35
C PHE A 220 -18.10 -38.02 30.43
N ILE A 221 -18.90 -37.65 29.42
CA ILE A 221 -20.33 -37.97 29.35
C ILE A 221 -20.54 -39.48 29.28
N MET A 222 -19.77 -40.20 28.46
CA MET A 222 -19.87 -41.65 28.36
C MET A 222 -19.41 -42.35 29.63
N GLY A 223 -18.43 -41.80 30.35
CA GLY A 223 -18.03 -42.26 31.69
C GLY A 223 -19.15 -42.16 32.72
N LEU A 224 -19.98 -41.10 32.66
CA LEU A 224 -21.14 -40.94 33.54
C LEU A 224 -22.25 -41.97 33.26
N PHE A 225 -22.45 -42.34 32.00
CA PHE A 225 -23.47 -43.35 31.63
C PHE A 225 -23.00 -44.80 31.82
N SER A 226 -21.69 -45.04 31.84
CA SER A 226 -21.11 -46.37 32.02
C SER A 226 -20.92 -46.76 33.50
N GLY A 227 -21.13 -45.82 34.42
CA GLY A 227 -20.86 -45.96 35.86
C GLY A 227 -22.03 -46.44 36.73
N HIS A 228 -23.00 -47.19 36.19
CA HIS A 228 -24.02 -47.90 36.98
C HIS A 228 -24.18 -49.33 36.46
N ASN A 229 -23.26 -50.20 36.86
CA ASN A 229 -23.44 -51.64 37.00
C ASN A 229 -22.34 -52.16 37.92
N ASN A 230 -22.56 -51.96 39.22
CA ASN A 230 -22.08 -52.83 40.31
C ASN A 230 -22.95 -52.53 41.54
#